data_AF-A0A820PPR3-F1
#
_entry.id   AF-A0A820PPR3-F1
#
_cell.length_a   1.000
_cell.length_b   1.000
_cell.length_c   1.000
_cell.angle_alpha   90.00
_cell.angle_beta   90.00
_cell.angle_gamma   90.00
#
_symmetry.space_group_name_H-M   'P 1'
#
loop_
_entity.id
_entity.type
_entity.pdbx_description
1 polymer ?
#
loop_
_entity_poly.entity_id
_entity_poly.type
_entity_poly.pdbx_seq_one_letter_code
_entity_poly.pdbx_strand_id
1 'polypeptide(L)'
;MATTPITKEKVHKAKMSIENFYANLINQYEEREERYRRLEEMMTAEGLSEQEKLEKRHLHAGKETEYLRLKRVKMSADDFEPLKVIGRGAFGEVRLVQKRDTGHIYA
;
A
#
# COMPACT_ATOMS: atom_id res chain seq x y z
N MET A 1 -25.33 -26.19 -22.88
CA MET A 1 -24.31 -25.30 -23.49
C MET A 1 -22.97 -25.57 -22.80
N ALA A 2 -21.95 -26.02 -23.53
CA ALA A 2 -20.64 -26.33 -22.96
C ALA A 2 -19.85 -25.04 -22.65
N THR A 3 -19.20 -24.97 -21.49
CA THR A 3 -18.39 -23.82 -21.08
C THR A 3 -17.06 -23.79 -21.83
N THR A 4 -16.79 -22.68 -22.53
CA THR A 4 -15.53 -22.53 -23.30
C THR A 4 -14.31 -22.39 -22.38
N PRO A 5 -13.10 -22.77 -22.83
CA PRO A 5 -11.87 -22.58 -22.05
C PRO A 5 -11.65 -21.14 -21.58
N ILE A 6 -11.96 -20.15 -22.42
CA ILE A 6 -11.87 -18.72 -22.09
C ILE A 6 -12.83 -18.37 -20.94
N THR A 7 -14.05 -18.91 -20.96
CA THR A 7 -15.01 -18.71 -19.88
C THR A 7 -14.48 -19.29 -18.57
N LYS A 8 -13.88 -20.49 -18.59
CA LYS A 8 -13.30 -21.12 -17.40
C LYS A 8 -12.15 -20.31 -16.82
N GLU A 9 -11.25 -19.78 -17.65
CA GLU A 9 -10.14 -18.93 -17.21
C GLU A 9 -10.64 -17.62 -16.58
N LYS A 10 -11.63 -16.96 -17.20
CA LYS A 10 -12.24 -15.74 -16.64
C LYS A 10 -12.90 -16.00 -15.29
N VAL A 11 -13.64 -17.10 -15.14
CA VAL A 11 -14.24 -17.50 -13.87
C VAL A 11 -13.17 -17.74 -12.80
N HIS A 12 -12.09 -18.42 -13.16
CA HIS A 12 -10.98 -18.67 -12.24
C HIS A 12 -10.29 -17.37 -11.80
N LYS A 13 -9.97 -16.47 -12.74
CA LYS A 13 -9.41 -15.14 -12.44
C LYS A 13 -10.32 -14.32 -11.53
N ALA A 14 -11.62 -14.30 -11.82
CA ALA A 14 -12.60 -13.60 -10.99
C ALA A 14 -12.64 -14.17 -9.56
N LYS A 15 -12.70 -15.51 -9.43
CA LYS A 15 -12.68 -16.20 -8.13
C LYS A 15 -11.44 -15.82 -7.32
N MET A 16 -10.25 -15.97 -7.89
CA MET A 16 -8.99 -15.63 -7.21
C MET A 16 -8.94 -14.14 -6.83
N SER A 17 -9.41 -13.25 -7.71
CA SER A 17 -9.43 -11.81 -7.43
C SER A 17 -10.32 -11.48 -6.23
N ILE A 18 -11.46 -12.16 -6.08
CA ILE A 18 -12.38 -11.95 -4.97
C ILE A 18 -11.78 -12.51 -3.68
N GLU A 19 -11.25 -13.73 -3.71
CA GLU A 19 -10.61 -14.37 -2.55
C GLU A 19 -9.44 -13.51 -2.04
N ASN A 20 -8.55 -13.07 -2.93
CA ASN A 20 -7.43 -12.22 -2.59
C ASN A 20 -7.90 -10.85 -2.07
N PHE A 21 -8.96 -10.28 -2.63
CA PHE A 21 -9.50 -9.00 -2.16
C PHE A 21 -9.95 -9.10 -0.69
N TYR A 22 -10.76 -10.11 -0.35
CA TYR A 22 -11.27 -10.26 1.02
C TYR A 22 -10.17 -10.66 2.02
N ALA A 23 -9.25 -11.55 1.63
CA ALA A 23 -8.10 -11.89 2.48
C ALA A 23 -7.25 -10.64 2.80
N ASN A 24 -6.96 -9.83 1.78
CA ASN A 24 -6.23 -8.58 1.98
C ASN A 24 -7.02 -7.54 2.78
N LEU A 25 -8.35 -7.49 2.63
CA LEU A 25 -9.21 -6.58 3.38
C LEU A 25 -9.21 -6.91 4.87
N ILE A 26 -9.30 -8.19 5.23
CA ILE A 26 -9.24 -8.66 6.62
C ILE A 26 -7.89 -8.33 7.23
N ASN A 27 -6.79 -8.69 6.56
CA ASN A 27 -5.44 -8.39 7.05
C ASN A 27 -5.24 -6.88 7.27
N GLN A 28 -5.71 -6.04 6.34
CA GLN A 28 -5.61 -4.58 6.48
C GLN A 28 -6.40 -4.04 7.68
N TYR A 29 -7.55 -4.63 7.98
CA TYR A 29 -8.34 -4.28 9.14
C TYR A 29 -7.61 -4.67 10.43
N GLU A 30 -7.12 -5.91 10.52
CA GLU A 30 -6.37 -6.40 11.69
C GLU A 30 -5.13 -5.57 11.96
N GLU A 31 -4.33 -5.27 10.92
CA GLU A 31 -3.15 -4.43 11.05
C GLU A 31 -3.50 -3.00 11.55
N ARG A 32 -4.65 -2.45 11.14
CA ARG A 32 -5.11 -1.13 11.58
C ARG A 32 -5.51 -1.15 13.05
N GLU A 33 -6.25 -2.18 13.47
CA GLU A 33 -6.63 -2.37 14.87
C GLU A 33 -5.40 -2.58 15.76
N GLU A 34 -4.40 -3.34 15.30
CA GLU A 34 -3.15 -3.51 16.03
C GLU A 34 -2.39 -2.20 16.21
N ARG A 35 -2.28 -1.38 15.16
CA ARG A 35 -1.61 -0.07 15.26
C ARG A 35 -2.32 0.85 16.25
N TYR A 36 -3.66 0.85 16.24
CA TYR A 36 -4.45 1.62 17.20
C TYR A 36 -4.27 1.09 18.63
N ARG A 37 -4.32 -0.23 18.83
CA ARG A 37 -4.12 -0.86 20.14
C ARG A 37 -2.75 -0.53 20.72
N ARG A 38 -1.68 -0.64 19.92
CA ARG A 38 -0.32 -0.29 20.36
C ARG A 38 -0.22 1.18 20.78
N LEU A 39 -0.89 2.09 20.07
CA LEU A 39 -0.95 3.50 20.47
C LEU A 39 -1.60 3.66 21.86
N GLU A 40 -2.76 3.03 22.09
CA GLU A 40 -3.45 3.10 23.39
C GLU A 40 -2.64 2.51 24.54
N GLU A 41 -1.97 1.37 24.31
CA GLU A 41 -1.08 0.75 25.28
C GLU A 41 0.10 1.67 25.63
N MET A 42 0.75 2.27 24.62
CA MET A 42 1.84 3.23 24.84
C MET A 42 1.39 4.46 25.63
N MET A 43 0.24 5.04 25.27
CA MET A 43 -0.29 6.22 25.97
C MET A 43 -0.68 5.92 27.42
N THR A 44 -1.17 4.71 27.68
CA THR A 44 -1.51 4.25 29.03
C THR A 44 -0.25 4.00 29.85
N ALA A 45 0.76 3.36 29.26
CA ALA A 45 2.05 3.12 29.91
C ALA A 45 2.81 4.41 30.25
N GLU A 46 2.70 5.43 29.39
CA GLU A 46 3.27 6.78 29.62
C GLU A 46 2.47 7.60 30.66
N GLY A 47 1.26 7.17 31.04
CA GLY A 47 0.44 7.85 32.04
C GLY A 47 -0.07 9.24 31.59
N LEU A 48 -0.27 9.43 30.29
CA LEU A 48 -0.67 10.73 29.72
C LEU A 48 -2.03 11.20 30.23
N SER A 49 -2.22 12.53 30.24
CA SER A 49 -3.53 13.12 30.50
C SER A 49 -4.52 12.82 29.36
N GLU A 50 -5.82 12.88 29.65
CA GLU A 50 -6.85 12.62 28.63
C GLU A 50 -6.79 13.60 27.45
N GLN A 51 -6.36 14.85 27.70
CA GLN A 51 -6.19 15.84 26.65
C GLN A 51 -5.05 15.45 25.69
N GLU A 52 -3.89 15.04 26.22
CA GLU A 52 -2.76 14.59 25.41
C GLU A 52 -3.08 13.30 24.63
N LYS A 53 -3.86 12.39 25.24
CA LYS A 53 -4.34 11.18 24.56
C LYS A 53 -5.23 11.54 23.38
N LEU A 54 -6.16 12.48 23.56
CA LEU A 54 -7.06 12.92 22.49
C LEU A 54 -6.27 13.51 21.31
N GLU A 55 -5.27 14.34 21.58
CA GLU A 55 -4.39 14.92 20.56
C GLU A 55 -3.59 13.85 19.81
N LYS A 56 -3.00 12.88 20.53
CA LYS A 56 -2.29 11.75 19.91
C LYS A 56 -3.21 10.88 19.06
N ARG A 57 -4.44 10.59 19.50
CA ARG A 57 -5.44 9.85 18.69
C ARG A 57 -5.80 10.60 17.41
N HIS A 58 -6.00 11.92 17.49
CA HIS A 58 -6.31 12.74 16.33
C HIS A 58 -5.15 12.73 15.32
N LEU A 59 -3.91 12.90 15.79
CA LEU A 59 -2.72 12.81 14.93
C LEU A 59 -2.58 11.43 14.28
N HIS A 60 -2.84 10.36 15.04
CA HIS A 60 -2.82 9.00 14.52
C HIS A 60 -3.87 8.77 13.44
N ALA A 61 -5.12 9.23 13.64
CA ALA A 61 -6.17 9.14 12.65
C ALA A 61 -5.82 9.88 11.34
N GLY A 62 -5.16 11.05 11.45
CA GLY A 62 -4.62 11.78 10.31
C GLY A 62 -3.56 10.97 9.54
N LYS A 63 -2.61 10.36 10.26
CA LYS A 63 -1.57 9.49 9.65
C LYS A 63 -2.16 8.26 8.97
N GLU A 64 -3.14 7.60 9.59
CA GLU A 64 -3.84 6.45 8.99
C GLU A 64 -4.57 6.83 7.70
N THR A 65 -5.24 7.99 7.70
CA THR A 65 -5.91 8.52 6.51
C THR A 65 -4.94 8.73 5.36
N GLU A 66 -3.79 9.33 5.65
CA GLU A 66 -2.75 9.60 4.66
C GLU A 66 -2.11 8.30 4.14
N TYR A 67 -1.84 7.34 5.03
CA TYR A 67 -1.35 6.02 4.64
C TYR A 67 -2.30 5.31 3.66
N LEU A 68 -3.60 5.30 3.96
CA LEU A 68 -4.61 4.71 3.07
C LEU A 68 -4.73 5.48 1.74
N ARG A 69 -4.53 6.80 1.76
CA ARG A 69 -4.49 7.63 0.55
C ARG A 69 -3.32 7.22 -0.34
N LEU A 70 -2.11 7.13 0.22
CA LEU A 70 -0.90 6.71 -0.49
C LEU A 70 -1.04 5.30 -1.06
N LYS A 71 -1.64 4.36 -0.32
CA LYS A 71 -1.87 2.99 -0.79
C LYS A 71 -2.82 2.91 -2.00
N ARG A 72 -3.69 3.92 -2.21
CA ARG A 72 -4.54 4.03 -3.41
C ARG A 72 -3.83 4.64 -4.61
N VAL A 73 -2.73 5.37 -4.40
CA VAL A 73 -1.96 5.96 -5.49
C VAL A 73 -1.30 4.83 -6.27
N LYS A 74 -1.70 4.66 -7.53
CA LYS A 74 -1.03 3.74 -8.45
C LYS A 74 0.15 4.46 -9.07
N MET A 75 1.35 3.97 -8.78
CA MET A 75 2.55 4.43 -9.46
C MET A 75 2.67 3.75 -10.82
N SER A 76 3.15 4.51 -11.79
CA SER A 76 3.34 4.14 -13.18
C SER A 76 4.73 4.56 -13.64
N ALA A 77 5.14 4.14 -14.84
CA ALA A 77 6.42 4.57 -15.41
C ALA A 77 6.48 6.09 -15.65
N ASP A 78 5.33 6.74 -15.86
CA ASP A 78 5.24 8.18 -16.14
C ASP A 78 5.58 9.04 -14.91
N ASP A 79 5.51 8.47 -13.71
CA ASP A 79 5.89 9.14 -12.46
C ASP A 79 7.41 9.31 -12.32
N PHE A 80 8.19 8.80 -13.27
CA PHE A 80 9.64 8.80 -13.25
C PHE A 80 10.24 9.47 -14.50
N GLU A 81 11.34 10.19 -14.28
CA GLU A 81 12.19 10.75 -15.33
C GLU A 81 13.40 9.83 -15.53
N PRO A 82 13.60 9.23 -16.71
CA PRO A 82 14.76 8.40 -16.98
C PRO A 82 16.03 9.26 -17.11
N LEU A 83 17.02 9.00 -16.26
CA LEU A 83 18.29 9.74 -16.28
C LEU A 83 19.33 9.05 -17.17
N LYS A 84 19.55 7.75 -16.94
CA LYS A 84 20.62 7.01 -17.62
C LYS A 84 20.33 5.53 -17.64
N VAL A 85 20.66 4.87 -18.75
CA VAL A 85 20.70 3.41 -18.83
C VAL A 85 21.93 2.88 -18.11
N ILE A 86 21.73 1.98 -17.15
CA ILE A 86 22.81 1.38 -16.34
C ILE A 86 23.06 -0.09 -16.69
N GLY A 87 22.11 -0.78 -17.32
CA GLY A 87 22.30 -2.17 -17.72
C GLY A 87 21.35 -2.60 -18.84
N ARG A 88 21.79 -3.53 -19.68
CA ARG A 88 20.99 -4.17 -20.73
C ARG A 88 21.24 -5.68 -20.68
N GLY A 89 20.18 -6.47 -20.73
CA GLY A 89 20.26 -7.94 -20.76
C GLY A 89 19.13 -8.55 -21.58
N ALA A 90 19.05 -9.87 -21.61
CA ALA A 90 18.02 -10.60 -22.36
C ALA A 90 16.59 -10.31 -21.87
N PHE A 91 16.44 -9.87 -20.61
CA PHE A 91 15.15 -9.59 -19.97
C PHE A 91 14.74 -8.12 -20.00
N GLY A 92 15.57 -7.23 -20.56
CA GLY A 92 15.26 -5.81 -20.69
C GLY A 92 16.40 -4.87 -20.34
N GLU A 93 16.05 -3.61 -20.13
CA GLU A 93 16.95 -2.51 -19.81
C GLU A 93 16.69 -2.00 -18.39
N VAL A 94 17.75 -1.79 -17.63
CA VAL A 94 17.71 -1.19 -16.29
C VAL A 94 18.15 0.26 -16.40
N ARG A 95 17.35 1.18 -15.86
CA ARG A 95 17.58 2.63 -15.91
C ARG A 95 17.68 3.20 -14.51
N LEU A 96 18.64 4.09 -14.32
CA LEU A 96 18.61 5.07 -13.24
C LEU A 96 17.48 6.06 -13.55
N VAL A 97 16.53 6.21 -12.63
CA VAL A 97 15.35 7.07 -12.78
C VAL A 97 15.20 8.00 -11.59
N GLN A 98 14.61 9.18 -11.81
CA GLN A 98 14.26 10.11 -10.75
C GLN A 98 12.73 10.21 -10.64
N LYS A 99 12.19 10.01 -9.44
CA LYS A 99 10.74 10.19 -9.22
C LYS A 99 10.39 11.69 -9.31
N ARG A 100 9.39 12.05 -10.12
CA ARG A 100 9.09 13.45 -10.48
C ARG A 100 8.67 14.30 -9.29
N ASP A 101 7.93 13.75 -8.35
CA ASP A 101 7.36 14.49 -7.22
C ASP A 101 8.34 14.67 -6.05
N THR A 102 9.16 13.65 -5.74
CA THR A 102 10.10 13.68 -4.61
C THR A 102 11.55 13.98 -5.01
N GLY A 103 11.87 13.93 -6.31
CA GLY A 103 13.23 14.04 -6.80
C GLY A 103 14.16 12.90 -6.39
N HIS A 104 13.64 11.83 -5.75
CA HIS A 104 14.45 10.71 -5.31
C HIS A 104 14.91 9.86 -6.49
N ILE A 105 16.16 9.41 -6.44
CA ILE A 105 16.80 8.61 -7.48
C ILE A 105 16.67 7.12 -7.12
N TYR A 106 16.27 6.31 -8.10
CA TYR A 106 16.10 4.86 -8.03
C TYR A 106 16.86 4.17 -9.19
N ALA A 107 17.11 2.87 -9.06
CA ALA A 107 17.80 2.03 -10.05
C ALA A 107 17.02 0.73 -10.29
#